data_AF-A0A1Y1V5R3-F1
#
_entry.id   AF-A0A1Y1V5R3-F1
#
_cell.length_a   1.000
_cell.length_b   1.000
_cell.length_c   1.000
_cell.angle_alpha   90.00
_cell.angle_beta   90.00
_cell.angle_gamma   90.00
#
_symmetry.space_group_name_H-M   'P 1'
#
loop_
_entity.id
_entity.type
_entity.pdbx_description
1 polymer ?
#
loop_
_entity_poly.entity_id
_entity_poly.type
_entity_poly.pdbx_seq_one_letter_code
_entity_poly.pdbx_strand_id
1 'polypeptide(L)'
;MKNIIETINSKLLTSDVNVIVNDGTYKIPTEGKNHIQVYNTLVFNGKKNSIFDFQYSMKSQFYVHFSAGGGNTEKKLIFNNITFYNFNNFGNDNSNIMSFETENTSDRYTAEFNNCTFLNNKGINANVKVSCIFQIYHYNSYYNLVNVPDCFNIQFKDCHFESNRMIGELYNGRVTFDNCYFTNIYGDKIYPNSFIYSSALNNSIDFINSKLIDNIVQLNKPFFSVFRTSLRIENTIFKNCHSYGSYLFEIRSNALNIEDAPSLIINNSTFNDISTLVEGDRNVLYIKNSRFHNITSLASMPIILNSYISEIFIENTEFKDIT
;
A
#
# COMPACT_ATOMS: atom_id res chain seq x y z
N MET A 1 23.04 4.61 27.23
CA MET A 1 23.46 4.15 25.88
C MET A 1 22.63 4.94 24.89
N LYS A 2 23.24 5.70 23.96
CA LYS A 2 22.48 6.48 22.97
C LYS A 2 21.67 5.52 22.08
N ASN A 3 20.43 5.87 21.77
CA ASN A 3 19.62 5.09 20.86
C ASN A 3 20.24 5.19 19.44
N ILE A 4 20.26 4.08 18.70
CA ILE A 4 20.77 4.07 17.31
C ILE A 4 20.02 5.10 16.43
N ILE A 5 18.72 5.28 16.67
CA ILE A 5 17.89 6.26 15.96
C ILE A 5 18.33 7.70 16.25
N GLU A 6 18.69 8.03 17.50
CA GLU A 6 19.24 9.35 17.83
C GLU A 6 20.56 9.60 17.09
N THR A 7 21.39 8.56 16.98
CA THR A 7 22.65 8.65 16.24
C THR A 7 22.41 8.87 14.75
N ILE A 8 21.46 8.14 14.15
CA ILE A 8 21.07 8.30 12.74
C ILE A 8 20.53 9.72 12.50
N ASN A 9 19.55 10.17 13.29
CA ASN A 9 18.93 11.48 13.13
C ASN A 9 19.98 12.61 13.23
N SER A 10 20.92 12.52 14.19
CA SER A 10 21.97 13.54 14.33
C SER A 10 22.89 13.65 13.12
N LYS A 11 23.16 12.53 12.42
CA LYS A 11 23.98 12.51 11.21
C LYS A 11 23.22 12.97 9.96
N LEU A 12 21.91 12.68 9.90
CA LEU A 12 21.07 13.08 8.78
C LEU A 12 20.96 14.61 8.64
N LEU A 13 21.16 15.37 9.72
CA LEU A 13 21.15 16.84 9.69
C LEU A 13 22.20 17.44 8.75
N THR A 14 23.31 16.75 8.50
CA THR A 14 24.45 17.30 7.76
C THR A 14 24.90 16.48 6.57
N SER A 15 24.41 15.24 6.42
CA SER A 15 24.86 14.32 5.38
C SER A 15 23.87 13.19 5.12
N ASP A 16 24.00 12.55 3.96
CA ASP A 16 23.39 11.25 3.72
C ASP A 16 23.97 10.19 4.68
N VAL A 17 23.13 9.25 5.10
CA VAL A 17 23.50 8.19 6.05
C VAL A 17 23.26 6.82 5.43
N ASN A 18 24.31 6.01 5.43
CA ASN A 18 24.24 4.61 5.04
C ASN A 18 24.45 3.71 6.26
N VAL A 19 23.45 2.91 6.59
CA VAL A 19 23.43 1.95 7.71
C VAL A 19 23.62 0.54 7.14
N ILE A 20 24.69 -0.12 7.53
CA ILE A 20 24.88 -1.55 7.23
C ILE A 20 24.22 -2.37 8.33
N VAL A 21 23.22 -3.16 7.95
CA VAL A 21 22.52 -4.09 8.85
C VAL A 21 23.10 -5.47 8.57
N ASN A 22 23.85 -6.03 9.51
CA ASN A 22 24.46 -7.35 9.35
C ASN A 22 23.40 -8.48 9.42
N ASP A 23 23.82 -9.71 9.19
CA ASP A 23 22.96 -10.88 9.31
C ASP A 23 22.45 -11.00 10.76
N GLY A 24 21.15 -11.25 10.93
CA GLY A 24 20.55 -11.51 12.25
C GLY A 24 19.21 -10.83 12.49
N THR A 25 18.66 -11.06 13.68
CA THR A 25 17.39 -10.50 14.12
C THR A 25 17.60 -9.30 15.03
N TYR A 26 17.10 -8.15 14.60
CA TYR A 26 17.13 -6.88 15.31
C TYR A 26 15.75 -6.59 15.87
N LYS A 27 15.63 -6.71 17.19
CA LYS A 27 14.40 -6.39 17.91
C LYS A 27 14.18 -4.89 17.90
N ILE A 28 13.10 -4.44 17.27
CA ILE A 28 12.73 -3.02 17.27
C ILE A 28 12.15 -2.68 18.65
N PRO A 29 12.71 -1.67 19.36
CA PRO A 29 12.29 -1.35 20.71
C PRO A 29 10.78 -1.12 20.84
N THR A 30 10.17 -1.73 21.86
CA THR A 30 8.76 -1.52 22.23
C THR A 30 8.54 -0.35 23.18
N GLU A 31 9.65 0.28 23.61
CA GLU A 31 9.68 1.44 24.49
C GLU A 31 10.55 2.51 23.83
N GLY A 32 10.09 3.76 23.87
CA GLY A 32 10.71 4.87 23.17
C GLY A 32 10.08 5.14 21.80
N LYS A 33 10.47 6.27 21.20
CA LYS A 33 9.99 6.69 19.87
C LYS A 33 10.97 6.14 18.83
N ASN A 34 10.59 5.14 18.04
CA ASN A 34 11.33 4.72 16.84
C ASN A 34 11.08 5.75 15.70
N HIS A 35 11.39 7.01 16.01
CA HIS A 35 11.09 8.17 15.18
C HIS A 35 12.31 8.52 14.34
N ILE A 36 12.24 8.25 13.05
CA ILE A 36 13.28 8.55 12.07
C ILE A 36 12.98 9.92 11.47
N GLN A 37 13.89 10.87 11.62
CA GLN A 37 13.78 12.19 11.01
C GLN A 37 14.66 12.26 9.76
N VAL A 38 14.02 12.28 8.60
CA VAL A 38 14.68 12.22 7.30
C VAL A 38 14.90 13.64 6.79
N TYR A 39 16.11 14.16 7.02
CA TYR A 39 16.57 15.46 6.50
C TYR A 39 17.31 15.34 5.15
N ASN A 40 17.94 14.19 4.91
CA ASN A 40 18.74 13.83 3.74
C ASN A 40 18.47 12.34 3.40
N THR A 41 19.26 11.73 2.51
CA THR A 41 19.07 10.32 2.16
C THR A 41 19.49 9.40 3.31
N LEU A 42 18.58 8.53 3.75
CA LEU A 42 18.85 7.43 4.67
C LEU A 42 18.73 6.09 3.95
N VAL A 43 19.78 5.28 3.98
CA VAL A 43 19.78 3.94 3.39
C VAL A 43 20.07 2.89 4.46
N PHE A 44 19.20 1.89 4.59
CA PHE A 44 19.44 0.67 5.34
C PHE A 44 19.79 -0.46 4.37
N ASN A 45 21.03 -0.93 4.42
CA ASN A 45 21.53 -2.02 3.59
C ASN A 45 21.64 -3.30 4.42
N GLY A 46 20.60 -4.12 4.33
CA GLY A 46 20.58 -5.48 4.85
C GLY A 46 21.60 -6.38 4.16
N LYS A 47 22.27 -7.19 4.97
CA LYS A 47 22.98 -8.38 4.52
C LYS A 47 21.99 -9.55 4.48
N LYS A 48 22.49 -10.79 4.34
CA LYS A 48 21.60 -11.94 4.15
C LYS A 48 20.87 -12.22 5.47
N ASN A 49 19.54 -12.36 5.43
CA ASN A 49 18.74 -12.62 6.64
C ASN A 49 18.79 -11.48 7.68
N SER A 50 18.89 -10.22 7.27
CA SER A 50 18.67 -9.08 8.16
C SER A 50 17.17 -8.92 8.45
N ILE A 51 16.77 -9.09 9.71
CA ILE A 51 15.37 -9.08 10.13
C ILE A 51 15.13 -7.94 11.13
N PHE A 52 14.16 -7.08 10.84
CA PHE A 52 13.55 -6.17 11.81
C PHE A 52 12.33 -6.85 12.42
N ASP A 53 12.48 -7.27 13.68
CA ASP A 53 11.44 -7.96 14.45
C ASP A 53 10.70 -6.95 15.32
N PHE A 54 9.42 -6.75 15.02
CA PHE A 54 8.51 -5.84 15.69
C PHE A 54 7.89 -6.44 16.97
N GLN A 55 8.29 -7.66 17.35
CA GLN A 55 8.00 -8.26 18.65
C GLN A 55 6.50 -8.30 19.00
N TYR A 56 5.64 -8.42 17.98
CA TYR A 56 4.19 -8.39 18.09
C TYR A 56 3.64 -7.15 18.83
N SER A 57 4.29 -5.99 18.68
CA SER A 57 3.95 -4.78 19.43
C SER A 57 3.73 -3.58 18.52
N MET A 58 2.56 -2.94 18.64
CA MET A 58 2.27 -1.66 17.98
C MET A 58 3.28 -0.55 18.33
N LYS A 59 3.90 -0.62 19.52
CA LYS A 59 4.87 0.39 19.96
C LYS A 59 6.21 0.30 19.24
N SER A 60 6.45 -0.80 18.54
CA SER A 60 7.67 -1.01 17.75
C SER A 60 7.58 -0.44 16.33
N GLN A 61 6.48 0.23 15.95
CA GLN A 61 6.34 0.86 14.63
C GLN A 61 7.48 1.82 14.31
N PHE A 62 7.85 1.93 13.04
CA PHE A 62 8.69 3.03 12.56
C PHE A 62 7.82 4.24 12.25
N TYR A 63 8.13 5.35 12.91
CA TYR A 63 7.52 6.63 12.63
C TYR A 63 8.51 7.47 11.84
N VAL A 64 8.27 7.63 10.55
CA VAL A 64 9.17 8.30 9.61
C VAL A 64 8.61 9.68 9.33
N HIS A 65 9.38 10.70 9.72
CA HIS A 65 9.05 12.08 9.49
C HIS A 65 10.07 12.68 8.50
N PHE A 66 9.62 13.03 7.31
CA PHE A 66 10.39 13.83 6.38
C PHE A 66 10.25 15.32 6.71
N SER A 67 11.33 15.90 7.24
CA SER A 67 11.32 17.28 7.72
C SER A 67 11.28 18.29 6.58
N ALA A 68 10.57 19.40 6.79
CA ALA A 68 10.57 20.51 5.84
C ALA A 68 11.89 21.30 5.88
N GLY A 69 12.25 21.89 4.73
CA GLY A 69 13.36 22.84 4.66
C GLY A 69 14.74 22.18 4.71
N GLY A 70 15.77 23.02 4.60
CA GLY A 70 17.13 22.59 4.25
C GLY A 70 17.38 22.73 2.75
N GLY A 71 18.63 22.98 2.34
CA GLY A 71 18.98 23.26 0.93
C GLY A 71 18.70 22.09 -0.04
N ASN A 72 18.25 20.94 0.45
CA ASN A 72 17.92 19.77 -0.34
C ASN A 72 16.39 19.55 -0.40
N THR A 73 15.84 19.66 -1.60
CA THR A 73 14.42 19.44 -1.89
C THR A 73 14.10 17.96 -2.14
N GLU A 74 15.10 17.07 -2.22
CA GLU A 74 14.91 15.64 -2.44
C GLU A 74 15.37 14.84 -1.21
N LYS A 75 14.42 14.15 -0.56
CA LYS A 75 14.67 13.39 0.66
C LYS A 75 14.24 11.94 0.46
N LYS A 76 15.11 11.00 0.81
CA LYS A 76 14.91 9.57 0.50
C LYS A 76 15.13 8.68 1.71
N LEU A 77 14.29 7.67 1.85
CA LEU A 77 14.48 6.56 2.78
C LEU A 77 14.47 5.26 1.97
N ILE A 78 15.55 4.48 2.06
CA ILE A 78 15.73 3.27 1.26
C ILE A 78 16.01 2.08 2.18
N PHE A 79 15.26 0.99 2.01
CA PHE A 79 15.51 -0.30 2.64
C PHE A 79 15.87 -1.33 1.58
N ASN A 80 17.03 -1.96 1.72
CA ASN A 80 17.51 -3.00 0.81
C ASN A 80 17.68 -4.32 1.57
N ASN A 81 17.11 -5.41 1.07
CA ASN A 81 17.33 -6.77 1.59
C ASN A 81 16.95 -6.95 3.07
N ILE A 82 15.84 -6.35 3.51
CA ILE A 82 15.38 -6.43 4.91
C ILE A 82 14.06 -7.19 5.00
N THR A 83 13.94 -8.04 6.01
CA THR A 83 12.68 -8.66 6.39
C THR A 83 12.02 -7.87 7.53
N PHE A 84 10.81 -7.39 7.32
CA PHE A 84 9.95 -6.77 8.32
C PHE A 84 8.98 -7.83 8.87
N TYR A 85 9.18 -8.19 10.14
CA TYR A 85 8.61 -9.39 10.72
C TYR A 85 7.84 -9.14 12.02
N ASN A 86 6.77 -9.90 12.24
CA ASN A 86 6.08 -9.97 13.52
C ASN A 86 5.49 -8.65 14.03
N PHE A 87 5.04 -7.75 13.15
CA PHE A 87 4.25 -6.63 13.62
C PHE A 87 2.83 -7.07 13.97
N ASN A 88 2.34 -6.68 15.14
CA ASN A 88 0.99 -6.97 15.57
C ASN A 88 0.46 -5.81 16.42
N ASN A 89 -0.80 -5.50 16.21
CA ASN A 89 -1.52 -4.53 17.00
C ASN A 89 -2.47 -5.29 17.92
N PHE A 90 -2.31 -5.14 19.24
CA PHE A 90 -3.26 -5.68 20.23
C PHE A 90 -4.08 -4.57 20.90
N GLY A 91 -3.89 -3.30 20.48
CA GLY A 91 -4.53 -2.14 21.06
C GLY A 91 -5.77 -1.65 20.31
N ASN A 92 -6.40 -0.62 20.86
CA ASN A 92 -7.57 0.04 20.29
C ASN A 92 -7.21 1.21 19.36
N ASP A 93 -5.93 1.43 19.10
CA ASP A 93 -5.42 2.53 18.29
C ASP A 93 -5.06 2.03 16.89
N ASN A 94 -5.19 2.89 15.89
CA ASN A 94 -4.68 2.58 14.56
C ASN A 94 -3.16 2.46 14.63
N SER A 95 -2.57 1.42 14.04
CA SER A 95 -1.11 1.34 13.91
C SER A 95 -0.71 0.71 12.59
N ASN A 96 0.54 0.96 12.22
CA ASN A 96 1.14 0.51 10.98
C ASN A 96 2.57 0.08 11.28
N ILE A 97 3.17 -0.72 10.39
CA ILE A 97 4.61 -1.02 10.51
C ILE A 97 5.40 0.27 10.32
N MET A 98 5.00 1.05 9.31
CA MET A 98 5.62 2.31 8.93
C MET A 98 4.58 3.40 8.71
N SER A 99 4.77 4.50 9.42
CA SER A 99 4.00 5.73 9.27
C SER A 99 4.88 6.76 8.60
N PHE A 100 4.43 7.30 7.47
CA PHE A 100 5.15 8.33 6.73
C PHE A 100 4.44 9.67 6.86
N GLU A 101 5.16 10.63 7.43
CA GLU A 101 4.72 12.01 7.58
C GLU A 101 5.59 12.99 6.82
N THR A 102 4.94 14.03 6.29
CA THR A 102 5.60 15.18 5.66
C THR A 102 5.03 16.49 6.17
N GLU A 103 5.89 17.52 6.22
CA GLU A 103 5.51 18.87 6.66
C GLU A 103 5.27 19.85 5.51
N ASN A 104 5.97 19.69 4.38
CA ASN A 104 5.97 20.65 3.28
C ASN A 104 5.67 19.97 1.94
N THR A 105 4.83 20.59 1.13
CA THR A 105 4.42 20.04 -0.16
C THR A 105 5.32 20.44 -1.33
N SER A 106 6.29 21.35 -1.13
CA SER A 106 7.23 21.76 -2.18
C SER A 106 8.39 20.79 -2.40
N ASP A 107 8.66 19.94 -1.41
CA ASP A 107 9.76 18.99 -1.45
C ASP A 107 9.29 17.67 -2.05
N ARG A 108 10.25 16.86 -2.51
CA ARG A 108 10.03 15.51 -3.01
C ARG A 108 10.53 14.49 -2.00
N TYR A 109 9.61 13.65 -1.55
CA TYR A 109 9.89 12.60 -0.58
C TYR A 109 9.73 11.24 -1.23
N THR A 110 10.68 10.34 -0.96
CA THR A 110 10.63 8.99 -1.49
C THR A 110 10.95 7.97 -0.41
N ALA A 111 10.15 6.91 -0.34
CA ALA A 111 10.50 5.68 0.37
C ALA A 111 10.65 4.53 -0.63
N GLU A 112 11.76 3.82 -0.59
CA GLU A 112 12.05 2.70 -1.51
C GLU A 112 12.32 1.43 -0.71
N PHE A 113 11.73 0.33 -1.16
CA PHE A 113 11.92 -1.01 -0.62
C PHE A 113 12.38 -1.92 -1.74
N ASN A 114 13.62 -2.38 -1.67
CA ASN A 114 14.22 -3.21 -2.72
C ASN A 114 14.56 -4.59 -2.16
N ASN A 115 13.98 -5.63 -2.75
CA ASN A 115 14.16 -7.02 -2.32
C ASN A 115 13.85 -7.21 -0.82
N CYS A 116 12.78 -6.58 -0.35
CA CYS A 116 12.33 -6.66 1.04
C CYS A 116 11.24 -7.71 1.20
N THR A 117 11.11 -8.25 2.42
CA THR A 117 10.06 -9.21 2.77
C THR A 117 9.21 -8.67 3.91
N PHE A 118 7.90 -8.71 3.78
CA PHE A 118 6.94 -8.37 4.82
C PHE A 118 6.20 -9.63 5.22
N LEU A 119 6.53 -10.16 6.39
CA LEU A 119 6.11 -11.49 6.81
C LEU A 119 5.42 -11.47 8.18
N ASN A 120 4.27 -12.15 8.27
CA ASN A 120 3.54 -12.36 9.52
C ASN A 120 3.21 -11.06 10.27
N ASN A 121 2.94 -9.98 9.54
CA ASN A 121 2.47 -8.73 10.14
C ASN A 121 0.95 -8.78 10.30
N LYS A 122 0.52 -9.66 11.22
CA LYS A 122 -0.87 -9.99 11.47
C LYS A 122 -1.33 -9.27 12.73
N GLY A 123 -2.32 -8.39 12.61
CA GLY A 123 -3.15 -7.97 13.74
C GLY A 123 -4.17 -9.06 14.08
N ILE A 124 -3.85 -10.09 14.88
CA ILE A 124 -4.77 -11.24 15.10
C ILE A 124 -5.67 -11.05 16.33
N ASN A 125 -6.30 -9.89 16.48
CA ASN A 125 -7.35 -9.77 17.49
C ASN A 125 -8.59 -9.06 16.93
N ALA A 126 -9.75 -9.65 17.21
CA ALA A 126 -11.05 -9.28 16.67
C ALA A 126 -11.48 -7.85 17.05
N ASN A 127 -10.88 -7.27 18.09
CA ASN A 127 -11.19 -5.94 18.61
C ASN A 127 -10.16 -4.86 18.24
N VAL A 128 -9.17 -5.20 17.43
CA VAL A 128 -8.05 -4.30 17.13
C VAL A 128 -8.30 -3.48 15.88
N LYS A 129 -8.08 -2.18 16.01
CA LYS A 129 -7.92 -1.21 14.93
C LYS A 129 -6.65 -1.50 14.15
N VAL A 130 -6.76 -1.73 12.84
CA VAL A 130 -5.72 -1.48 11.82
C VAL A 130 -4.32 -2.01 12.10
N SER A 131 -3.85 -2.86 11.19
CA SER A 131 -2.43 -3.15 11.04
C SER A 131 -2.12 -3.22 9.55
N CYS A 132 -1.62 -2.13 8.99
CA CYS A 132 -1.15 -2.08 7.61
C CYS A 132 0.39 -1.95 7.55
N ILE A 133 0.99 -2.24 6.41
CA ILE A 133 2.45 -2.15 6.25
C ILE A 133 2.87 -0.69 6.18
N PHE A 134 2.14 0.12 5.42
CA PHE A 134 2.40 1.55 5.34
C PHE A 134 1.13 2.38 5.52
N GLN A 135 1.30 3.55 6.11
CA GLN A 135 0.34 4.64 6.05
C GLN A 135 1.09 5.91 5.66
N ILE A 136 0.56 6.64 4.68
CA ILE A 136 1.10 7.95 4.29
C ILE A 136 0.08 9.01 4.64
N TYR A 137 0.47 10.04 5.38
CA TYR A 137 -0.36 11.22 5.61
C TYR A 137 0.47 12.50 5.77
N HIS A 138 -0.19 13.64 5.63
CA HIS A 138 0.42 14.96 5.79
C HIS A 138 0.08 15.52 7.18
N TYR A 139 1.04 16.11 7.88
CA TYR A 139 0.82 16.61 9.26
C TYR A 139 -0.12 17.83 9.31
N ASN A 140 0.03 18.74 8.34
CA ASN A 140 -0.82 19.93 8.20
C ASN A 140 -2.18 19.61 7.57
N SER A 141 -3.15 20.51 7.76
CA SER A 141 -4.59 20.53 7.43
C SER A 141 -5.03 20.21 5.98
N TYR A 142 -4.22 19.48 5.21
CA TYR A 142 -4.60 18.83 3.95
C TYR A 142 -5.55 17.65 4.15
N TYR A 143 -5.86 17.27 5.40
CA TYR A 143 -7.01 16.45 5.73
C TYR A 143 -8.25 17.10 5.09
N ASN A 144 -8.77 16.48 4.02
CA ASN A 144 -9.91 16.91 3.21
C ASN A 144 -9.63 17.97 2.12
N LEU A 145 -8.36 18.29 1.82
CA LEU A 145 -8.11 19.07 0.61
C LEU A 145 -8.41 18.22 -0.63
N VAL A 146 -9.19 18.82 -1.52
CA VAL A 146 -9.63 18.21 -2.78
C VAL A 146 -8.38 17.86 -3.59
N ASN A 147 -7.48 18.81 -3.81
CA ASN A 147 -6.21 18.57 -4.51
C ASN A 147 -5.07 18.37 -3.54
N VAL A 148 -4.44 17.20 -3.64
CA VAL A 148 -3.27 16.85 -2.86
C VAL A 148 -2.04 16.90 -3.78
N PRO A 149 -0.94 17.53 -3.34
CA PRO A 149 0.28 17.65 -4.15
C PRO A 149 0.98 16.30 -4.30
N ASP A 150 1.52 16.04 -5.50
CA ASP A 150 2.32 14.85 -5.83
C ASP A 150 3.73 14.97 -5.25
N CYS A 151 3.83 15.01 -3.91
CA CYS A 151 5.08 15.21 -3.18
C CYS A 151 5.67 13.93 -2.59
N PHE A 152 4.89 12.85 -2.48
CA PHE A 152 5.31 11.62 -1.83
C PHE A 152 5.21 10.41 -2.76
N ASN A 153 6.30 9.65 -2.87
CA ASN A 153 6.32 8.41 -3.63
C ASN A 153 6.84 7.24 -2.78
N ILE A 154 6.12 6.12 -2.78
CA ILE A 154 6.63 4.84 -2.27
C ILE A 154 6.81 3.87 -3.42
N GLN A 155 7.97 3.23 -3.44
CA GLN A 155 8.24 2.14 -4.36
C GLN A 155 8.59 0.86 -3.61
N PHE A 156 7.90 -0.21 -3.95
CA PHE A 156 8.26 -1.57 -3.59
C PHE A 156 8.71 -2.28 -4.86
N LYS A 157 9.95 -2.77 -4.85
CA LYS A 157 10.55 -3.47 -5.98
C LYS A 157 11.08 -4.82 -5.53
N ASP A 158 10.75 -5.85 -6.28
CA ASP A 158 11.18 -7.24 -6.00
C ASP A 158 10.79 -7.69 -4.57
N CYS A 159 9.67 -7.19 -4.03
CA CYS A 159 9.27 -7.42 -2.64
C CYS A 159 8.29 -8.59 -2.49
N HIS A 160 8.36 -9.27 -1.36
CA HIS A 160 7.48 -10.38 -0.99
C HIS A 160 6.60 -10.02 0.20
N PHE A 161 5.29 -10.18 0.06
CA PHE A 161 4.29 -9.88 1.07
C PHE A 161 3.52 -11.15 1.40
N GLU A 162 3.73 -11.68 2.59
CA GLU A 162 3.10 -12.92 3.02
C GLU A 162 2.50 -12.79 4.40
N SER A 163 1.25 -13.26 4.52
CA SER A 163 0.62 -13.38 5.82
C SER A 163 0.52 -12.02 6.53
N ASN A 164 0.14 -10.97 5.78
CA ASN A 164 -0.08 -9.63 6.32
C ASN A 164 -1.58 -9.35 6.44
N ARG A 165 -1.98 -8.52 7.40
CA ARG A 165 -3.39 -8.15 7.58
C ARG A 165 -3.88 -7.27 6.43
N MET A 166 -3.18 -6.17 6.16
CA MET A 166 -3.48 -5.22 5.08
C MET A 166 -2.17 -4.65 4.53
N ILE A 167 -2.16 -4.22 3.27
CA ILE A 167 -0.95 -3.65 2.64
C ILE A 167 -0.78 -2.19 3.04
N GLY A 168 -1.75 -1.32 2.78
CA GLY A 168 -1.51 0.09 3.11
C GLY A 168 -2.66 1.06 2.91
N GLU A 169 -2.44 2.24 3.47
CA GLU A 169 -3.31 3.40 3.37
C GLU A 169 -2.56 4.54 2.68
N LEU A 170 -3.12 4.99 1.57
CA LEU A 170 -2.58 6.08 0.77
C LEU A 170 -3.52 7.29 0.88
N TYR A 171 -3.21 8.22 1.79
CA TYR A 171 -3.93 9.50 1.83
C TYR A 171 -3.31 10.56 0.93
N ASN A 172 -2.04 10.43 0.55
CA ASN A 172 -1.34 11.36 -0.33
C ASN A 172 -0.24 10.63 -1.11
N GLY A 173 -0.20 10.85 -2.43
CA GLY A 173 0.96 10.60 -3.26
C GLY A 173 0.81 9.36 -4.15
N ARG A 174 1.95 8.73 -4.44
CA ARG A 174 2.02 7.55 -5.30
C ARG A 174 2.57 6.34 -4.56
N VAL A 175 2.02 5.17 -4.85
CA VAL A 175 2.58 3.87 -4.45
C VAL A 175 2.74 3.01 -5.70
N THR A 176 3.94 2.47 -5.90
CA THR A 176 4.24 1.52 -6.99
C THR A 176 4.72 0.20 -6.42
N PHE A 177 4.13 -0.90 -6.88
CA PHE A 177 4.58 -2.27 -6.64
C PHE A 177 5.08 -2.86 -7.96
N ASP A 178 6.39 -3.00 -8.12
CA ASP A 178 7.03 -3.55 -9.31
C ASP A 178 7.67 -4.91 -9.00
N ASN A 179 7.29 -5.93 -9.77
CA ASN A 179 7.74 -7.31 -9.59
C ASN A 179 7.56 -7.83 -8.15
N CYS A 180 6.41 -7.52 -7.53
CA CYS A 180 6.10 -7.93 -6.16
C CYS A 180 5.20 -9.17 -6.12
N TYR A 181 5.28 -9.92 -5.02
CA TYR A 181 4.45 -11.10 -4.78
C TYR A 181 3.63 -10.94 -3.50
N PHE A 182 2.32 -11.19 -3.56
CA PHE A 182 1.39 -11.06 -2.44
C PHE A 182 0.61 -12.36 -2.24
N THR A 183 0.63 -12.88 -1.01
CA THR A 183 -0.14 -14.07 -0.64
C THR A 183 -0.63 -14.01 0.81
N ASN A 184 -1.74 -14.71 1.08
CA ASN A 184 -2.33 -14.81 2.41
C ASN A 184 -2.61 -13.44 3.06
N ILE A 185 -3.20 -12.51 2.32
CA ILE A 185 -3.71 -11.25 2.88
C ILE A 185 -5.09 -11.46 3.49
N TYR A 186 -5.28 -11.02 4.73
CA TYR A 186 -6.47 -11.37 5.54
C TYR A 186 -7.56 -10.29 5.58
N GLY A 187 -7.21 -9.03 5.31
CA GLY A 187 -8.09 -7.87 5.43
C GLY A 187 -8.28 -7.33 6.85
N ASP A 188 -8.87 -6.13 6.91
CA ASP A 188 -9.09 -5.40 8.15
C ASP A 188 -10.59 -5.26 8.50
N LYS A 189 -10.96 -5.63 9.73
CA LYS A 189 -12.35 -5.58 10.20
C LYS A 189 -12.91 -4.16 10.32
N ILE A 190 -12.08 -3.12 10.33
CA ILE A 190 -12.49 -1.74 10.62
C ILE A 190 -12.46 -0.89 9.35
N TYR A 191 -11.43 -0.98 8.52
CA TYR A 191 -11.37 -0.22 7.25
C TYR A 191 -12.37 -0.70 6.22
N PRO A 192 -12.80 0.14 5.26
CA PRO A 192 -13.81 -0.24 4.26
C PRO A 192 -13.29 -1.27 3.23
N ASN A 193 -12.04 -1.73 3.34
CA ASN A 193 -11.42 -2.68 2.41
C ASN A 193 -10.50 -3.68 3.12
N SER A 194 -9.91 -4.56 2.32
CA SER A 194 -9.11 -5.68 2.78
C SER A 194 -7.65 -5.66 2.34
N PHE A 195 -7.26 -4.77 1.44
CA PHE A 195 -5.92 -4.79 0.83
C PHE A 195 -5.28 -3.40 0.83
N ILE A 196 -5.82 -2.46 0.07
CA ILE A 196 -5.37 -1.06 0.03
C ILE A 196 -6.56 -0.11 0.08
N TYR A 197 -6.39 0.92 0.91
CA TYR A 197 -7.28 2.10 0.96
C TYR A 197 -6.61 3.31 0.30
N SER A 198 -7.35 4.07 -0.49
CA SER A 198 -6.94 5.42 -0.86
C SER A 198 -8.13 6.34 -1.05
N SER A 199 -7.99 7.64 -0.73
CA SER A 199 -9.15 8.55 -0.74
C SER A 199 -8.90 10.00 -1.10
N ALA A 200 -7.82 10.32 -1.82
CA ALA A 200 -7.52 11.69 -2.23
C ALA A 200 -7.34 11.80 -3.75
N LEU A 201 -7.65 12.97 -4.31
CA LEU A 201 -7.37 13.24 -5.72
C LEU A 201 -5.87 13.21 -5.99
N ASN A 202 -5.53 12.84 -7.22
CA ASN A 202 -4.15 12.70 -7.72
C ASN A 202 -3.34 11.59 -7.06
N ASN A 203 -3.90 10.86 -6.09
CA ASN A 203 -3.26 9.63 -5.65
C ASN A 203 -3.18 8.64 -6.81
N SER A 204 -2.10 7.86 -6.82
CA SER A 204 -1.89 6.81 -7.80
C SER A 204 -1.36 5.55 -7.16
N ILE A 205 -1.92 4.41 -7.56
CA ILE A 205 -1.49 3.09 -7.15
C ILE A 205 -1.19 2.29 -8.41
N ASP A 206 0.04 1.81 -8.53
CA ASP A 206 0.51 1.04 -9.67
C ASP A 206 0.93 -0.37 -9.24
N PHE A 207 0.37 -1.40 -9.88
CA PHE A 207 0.85 -2.78 -9.83
C PHE A 207 1.43 -3.15 -11.18
N ILE A 208 2.73 -3.44 -11.22
CA ILE A 208 3.47 -3.71 -12.44
C ILE A 208 4.21 -5.03 -12.26
N ASN A 209 4.12 -5.93 -13.23
CA ASN A 209 4.82 -7.22 -13.23
C ASN A 209 4.57 -8.07 -11.97
N SER A 210 3.46 -7.84 -11.28
CA SER A 210 3.25 -8.36 -9.91
C SER A 210 2.32 -9.57 -9.90
N LYS A 211 2.28 -10.26 -8.76
CA LYS A 211 1.46 -11.45 -8.56
C LYS A 211 0.72 -11.37 -7.24
N LEU A 212 -0.60 -11.49 -7.28
CA LEU A 212 -1.47 -11.61 -6.12
C LEU A 212 -2.11 -12.99 -6.18
N ILE A 213 -1.65 -13.89 -5.32
CA ILE A 213 -1.98 -15.32 -5.37
C ILE A 213 -2.47 -15.79 -4.00
N ASP A 214 -3.60 -16.49 -3.97
CA ASP A 214 -4.18 -17.10 -2.76
C ASP A 214 -4.46 -16.04 -1.67
N ASN A 215 -5.23 -15.02 -2.05
CA ASN A 215 -5.66 -13.95 -1.14
C ASN A 215 -7.17 -14.03 -0.92
N ILE A 216 -7.57 -14.82 0.08
CA ILE A 216 -8.98 -15.09 0.39
C ILE A 216 -9.36 -14.28 1.64
N VAL A 217 -10.13 -13.22 1.44
CA VAL A 217 -10.60 -12.36 2.52
C VAL A 217 -12.05 -12.68 2.87
N GLN A 218 -12.26 -13.15 4.09
CA GLN A 218 -13.57 -13.53 4.63
C GLN A 218 -14.42 -12.34 5.09
N LEU A 219 -13.91 -11.12 4.97
CA LEU A 219 -14.62 -9.91 5.37
C LEU A 219 -15.57 -9.47 4.25
N ASN A 220 -16.79 -9.08 4.63
CA ASN A 220 -17.79 -8.53 3.71
C ASN A 220 -17.44 -7.10 3.29
N LYS A 221 -16.30 -6.95 2.60
CA LYS A 221 -15.70 -5.69 2.18
C LYS A 221 -14.85 -5.91 0.94
N PRO A 222 -14.77 -4.94 0.01
CA PRO A 222 -13.92 -5.05 -1.15
C PRO A 222 -12.46 -5.37 -0.84
N PHE A 223 -11.78 -5.90 -1.84
CA PHE A 223 -10.33 -6.09 -1.73
C PHE A 223 -9.62 -4.73 -1.79
N PHE A 224 -9.87 -3.94 -2.85
CA PHE A 224 -9.42 -2.55 -2.97
C PHE A 224 -10.58 -1.58 -2.75
N SER A 225 -10.36 -0.50 -2.00
CA SER A 225 -11.29 0.63 -1.96
C SER A 225 -10.54 1.92 -2.22
N VAL A 226 -10.70 2.44 -3.43
CA VAL A 226 -9.96 3.56 -3.98
C VAL A 226 -10.92 4.67 -4.40
N PHE A 227 -10.91 5.77 -3.65
CA PHE A 227 -11.71 6.95 -3.92
C PHE A 227 -10.83 8.03 -4.51
N ARG A 228 -11.26 8.62 -5.64
CA ARG A 228 -10.55 9.74 -6.30
C ARG A 228 -9.10 9.41 -6.70
N THR A 229 -8.75 8.14 -6.77
CA THR A 229 -7.39 7.63 -6.93
C THR A 229 -7.28 6.85 -8.22
N SER A 230 -6.25 7.11 -9.02
CA SER A 230 -5.97 6.29 -10.20
C SER A 230 -5.33 4.97 -9.81
N LEU A 231 -5.85 3.87 -10.35
CA LEU A 231 -5.35 2.51 -10.12
C LEU A 231 -4.91 1.90 -11.46
N ARG A 232 -3.64 1.53 -11.57
CA ARG A 232 -3.09 0.86 -12.74
C ARG A 232 -2.61 -0.54 -12.39
N ILE A 233 -2.97 -1.49 -13.23
CA ILE A 233 -2.61 -2.90 -13.13
C ILE A 233 -2.07 -3.31 -14.50
N GLU A 234 -0.77 -3.61 -14.54
CA GLU A 234 -0.05 -3.86 -15.78
C GLU A 234 0.80 -5.13 -15.66
N ASN A 235 0.67 -6.03 -16.63
CA ASN A 235 1.41 -7.29 -16.67
C ASN A 235 1.33 -8.08 -15.34
N THR A 236 0.15 -8.07 -14.71
CA THR A 236 -0.04 -8.57 -13.34
C THR A 236 -0.99 -9.77 -13.34
N ILE A 237 -0.76 -10.70 -12.40
CA ILE A 237 -1.56 -11.89 -12.23
C ILE A 237 -2.32 -11.83 -10.91
N PHE A 238 -3.64 -12.02 -10.98
CA PHE A 238 -4.52 -12.28 -9.85
C PHE A 238 -5.00 -13.73 -9.95
N LYS A 239 -4.74 -14.54 -8.93
CA LYS A 239 -5.20 -15.93 -8.88
C LYS A 239 -5.75 -16.29 -7.50
N ASN A 240 -6.95 -16.86 -7.46
CA ASN A 240 -7.59 -17.27 -6.21
C ASN A 240 -7.64 -16.08 -5.23
N CYS A 241 -8.19 -14.97 -5.71
CA CYS A 241 -8.30 -13.71 -4.98
C CYS A 241 -9.77 -13.41 -4.74
N HIS A 242 -10.24 -13.64 -3.52
CA HIS A 242 -11.66 -13.55 -3.18
C HIS A 242 -11.89 -12.54 -2.06
N SER A 243 -13.01 -11.83 -2.19
CA SER A 243 -13.54 -10.95 -1.16
C SER A 243 -15.03 -11.28 -0.96
N TYR A 244 -15.44 -11.39 0.30
CA TYR A 244 -16.86 -11.57 0.63
C TYR A 244 -17.68 -10.29 0.44
N GLY A 245 -17.03 -9.14 0.18
CA GLY A 245 -17.67 -7.89 -0.21
C GLY A 245 -18.28 -7.89 -1.61
N SER A 246 -18.34 -9.05 -2.26
CA SER A 246 -18.79 -9.30 -3.63
C SER A 246 -17.82 -8.82 -4.71
N TYR A 247 -17.18 -7.65 -4.58
CA TYR A 247 -16.29 -7.09 -5.61
C TYR A 247 -14.80 -6.98 -5.20
N LEU A 248 -13.91 -7.11 -6.18
CA LEU A 248 -12.47 -6.99 -6.03
C LEU A 248 -12.06 -5.52 -5.93
N PHE A 249 -12.59 -4.67 -6.81
CA PHE A 249 -12.29 -3.24 -6.86
C PHE A 249 -13.54 -2.41 -6.54
N GLU A 250 -13.45 -1.57 -5.51
CA GLU A 250 -14.35 -0.44 -5.30
C GLU A 250 -13.67 0.84 -5.76
N ILE A 251 -14.21 1.48 -6.77
CA ILE A 251 -13.60 2.69 -7.34
C ILE A 251 -14.67 3.76 -7.43
N ARG A 252 -14.50 4.88 -6.75
CA ARG A 252 -15.48 5.98 -6.82
C ARG A 252 -14.82 7.33 -6.98
N SER A 253 -15.51 8.21 -7.67
CA SER A 253 -15.15 9.60 -7.81
C SER A 253 -16.27 10.52 -7.38
N ASN A 254 -15.90 11.74 -6.97
CA ASN A 254 -16.84 12.85 -6.85
C ASN A 254 -16.61 13.90 -7.95
N ALA A 255 -15.82 13.57 -8.98
CA ALA A 255 -15.56 14.47 -10.08
C ALA A 255 -16.89 14.95 -10.69
N LEU A 256 -16.97 16.25 -10.96
CA LEU A 256 -18.12 16.85 -11.63
C LEU A 256 -18.08 16.56 -13.13
N ASN A 257 -16.88 16.49 -13.70
CA ASN A 257 -16.63 16.15 -15.10
C ASN A 257 -15.91 14.80 -15.19
N ILE A 258 -16.23 14.03 -16.22
CA ILE A 258 -15.60 12.73 -16.46
C ILE A 258 -14.11 12.84 -16.82
N GLU A 259 -13.68 13.98 -17.38
CA GLU A 259 -12.28 14.25 -17.73
C GLU A 259 -11.37 14.35 -16.49
N ASP A 260 -11.94 14.70 -15.34
CA ASP A 260 -11.24 14.79 -14.04
C ASP A 260 -11.39 13.49 -13.23
N ALA A 261 -12.06 12.48 -13.77
CA ALA A 261 -12.33 11.25 -13.05
C ALA A 261 -11.08 10.37 -12.94
N PRO A 262 -10.86 9.71 -11.78
CA PRO A 262 -9.80 8.73 -11.64
C PRO A 262 -10.00 7.58 -12.62
N SER A 263 -8.88 6.98 -13.02
CA SER A 263 -8.88 5.88 -13.97
C SER A 263 -8.57 4.55 -13.29
N LEU A 264 -9.26 3.50 -13.72
CA LEU A 264 -8.81 2.11 -13.55
C LEU A 264 -8.26 1.64 -14.89
N ILE A 265 -6.97 1.33 -14.91
CA ILE A 265 -6.29 0.82 -16.09
C ILE A 265 -5.86 -0.62 -15.81
N ILE A 266 -6.37 -1.57 -16.57
CA ILE A 266 -5.97 -2.97 -16.55
C ILE A 266 -5.42 -3.32 -17.92
N ASN A 267 -4.14 -3.64 -18.00
CA ASN A 267 -3.48 -3.97 -19.26
C ASN A 267 -2.63 -5.24 -19.14
N ASN A 268 -2.70 -6.09 -20.17
CA ASN A 268 -1.87 -7.29 -20.30
C ASN A 268 -1.88 -8.18 -19.04
N SER A 269 -3.04 -8.30 -18.39
CA SER A 269 -3.14 -8.91 -17.06
C SER A 269 -4.04 -10.15 -17.08
N THR A 270 -3.84 -11.06 -16.13
CA THR A 270 -4.63 -12.29 -16.01
C THR A 270 -5.28 -12.34 -14.65
N PHE A 271 -6.60 -12.50 -14.64
CA PHE A 271 -7.43 -12.69 -13.48
C PHE A 271 -8.07 -14.07 -13.61
N ASN A 272 -7.83 -14.94 -12.63
CA ASN A 272 -8.35 -16.31 -12.65
C ASN A 272 -8.81 -16.70 -11.25
N ASP A 273 -10.03 -17.19 -11.11
CA ASP A 273 -10.61 -17.56 -9.82
C ASP A 273 -10.67 -16.33 -8.90
N ILE A 274 -11.59 -15.42 -9.23
CA ILE A 274 -11.75 -14.15 -8.54
C ILE A 274 -13.23 -13.85 -8.25
N SER A 275 -13.48 -12.94 -7.31
CA SER A 275 -14.82 -12.36 -7.10
C SER A 275 -15.20 -11.38 -8.21
N THR A 276 -16.43 -10.82 -8.18
CA THR A 276 -16.89 -9.78 -9.12
C THR A 276 -15.83 -8.69 -9.29
N LEU A 277 -15.64 -8.18 -10.50
CA LEU A 277 -14.46 -7.36 -10.79
C LEU A 277 -14.56 -5.94 -10.21
N VAL A 278 -15.52 -5.11 -10.66
CA VAL A 278 -15.59 -3.69 -10.25
C VAL A 278 -16.99 -3.25 -9.83
N GLU A 279 -17.05 -2.57 -8.69
CA GLU A 279 -18.13 -1.67 -8.27
C GLU A 279 -17.62 -0.23 -8.33
N GLY A 280 -18.37 0.69 -8.96
CA GLY A 280 -17.94 2.07 -9.04
C GLY A 280 -18.97 3.13 -9.40
N ASP A 281 -18.50 4.38 -9.37
CA ASP A 281 -19.29 5.56 -9.70
C ASP A 281 -18.37 6.68 -10.22
N ARG A 282 -18.71 7.26 -11.38
CA ARG A 282 -18.00 8.37 -12.04
C ARG A 282 -16.52 8.13 -12.30
N ASN A 283 -16.18 7.04 -12.98
CA ASN A 283 -14.78 6.72 -13.29
C ASN A 283 -14.57 6.45 -14.78
N VAL A 284 -13.30 6.39 -15.19
CA VAL A 284 -12.92 5.91 -16.52
C VAL A 284 -12.20 4.57 -16.38
N LEU A 285 -12.73 3.53 -17.04
CA LEU A 285 -12.19 2.18 -17.00
C LEU A 285 -11.59 1.82 -18.36
N TYR A 286 -10.33 1.40 -18.36
CA TYR A 286 -9.63 0.89 -19.53
C TYR A 286 -9.18 -0.55 -19.26
N ILE A 287 -9.72 -1.52 -19.99
CA ILE A 287 -9.34 -2.93 -19.90
C ILE A 287 -8.84 -3.40 -21.27
N LYS A 288 -7.55 -3.75 -21.36
CA LYS A 288 -6.92 -4.12 -22.62
C LYS A 288 -6.08 -5.39 -22.50
N ASN A 289 -6.08 -6.19 -23.55
CA ASN A 289 -5.17 -7.34 -23.72
C ASN A 289 -5.17 -8.30 -22.51
N SER A 290 -6.31 -8.45 -21.85
CA SER A 290 -6.39 -9.12 -20.54
C SER A 290 -7.29 -10.36 -20.59
N ARG A 291 -7.16 -11.23 -19.60
CA ARG A 291 -7.96 -12.47 -19.49
C ARG A 291 -8.61 -12.54 -18.12
N PHE A 292 -9.91 -12.78 -18.10
CA PHE A 292 -10.70 -12.95 -16.89
C PHE A 292 -11.43 -14.28 -16.95
N HIS A 293 -11.00 -15.22 -16.12
CA HIS A 293 -11.51 -16.60 -16.07
C HIS A 293 -12.03 -16.94 -14.68
N ASN A 294 -13.05 -17.78 -14.59
CA ASN A 294 -13.59 -18.28 -13.31
C ASN A 294 -13.97 -17.13 -12.36
N ILE A 295 -14.83 -16.23 -12.82
CA ILE A 295 -15.36 -15.16 -11.97
C ILE A 295 -16.63 -15.67 -11.31
N THR A 296 -16.65 -15.70 -9.98
CA THR A 296 -17.82 -16.12 -9.20
C THR A 296 -18.40 -14.94 -8.45
N SER A 297 -19.71 -14.71 -8.58
CA SER A 297 -20.39 -13.73 -7.73
C SER A 297 -21.06 -14.38 -6.52
N LEU A 298 -20.93 -13.72 -5.36
CA LEU A 298 -21.60 -14.14 -4.12
C LEU A 298 -22.91 -13.37 -3.87
N ALA A 299 -23.23 -12.38 -4.71
CA ALA A 299 -24.40 -11.53 -4.58
C ALA A 299 -25.12 -11.37 -5.91
N SER A 300 -26.39 -10.95 -5.87
CA SER A 300 -27.19 -10.64 -7.05
C SER A 300 -26.82 -9.29 -7.65
N MET A 301 -25.54 -9.06 -7.92
CA MET A 301 -24.99 -7.84 -8.53
C MET A 301 -24.36 -8.18 -9.88
N PRO A 302 -24.21 -7.21 -10.81
CA PRO A 302 -23.49 -7.44 -12.05
C PRO A 302 -22.09 -8.04 -11.78
N ILE A 303 -21.77 -9.15 -12.45
CA ILE A 303 -20.57 -9.96 -12.13
C ILE A 303 -19.27 -9.31 -12.64
N ILE A 304 -19.36 -8.54 -13.72
CA ILE A 304 -18.18 -7.93 -14.34
C ILE A 304 -18.05 -6.48 -13.89
N LEU A 305 -19.04 -5.63 -14.17
CA LEU A 305 -18.95 -4.20 -13.89
C LEU A 305 -20.31 -3.67 -13.43
N ASN A 306 -20.31 -2.99 -12.29
CA ASN A 306 -21.42 -2.14 -11.85
C ASN A 306 -20.88 -0.72 -11.62
N SER A 307 -20.91 0.13 -12.65
CA SER A 307 -20.29 1.46 -12.60
C SER A 307 -21.23 2.57 -13.08
N TYR A 308 -21.77 3.36 -12.16
CA TYR A 308 -22.70 4.46 -12.47
C TYR A 308 -21.96 5.65 -13.10
N ILE A 309 -22.56 6.32 -14.10
CA ILE A 309 -22.00 7.51 -14.81
C ILE A 309 -20.50 7.33 -15.15
N SER A 310 -20.13 6.19 -15.72
CA SER A 310 -18.72 5.86 -16.01
C SER A 310 -18.49 5.62 -17.49
N GLU A 311 -17.27 5.89 -17.95
CA GLU A 311 -16.82 5.53 -19.29
C GLU A 311 -16.01 4.24 -19.24
N ILE A 312 -16.34 3.28 -20.11
CA ILE A 312 -15.77 1.94 -20.08
C ILE A 312 -15.26 1.58 -21.47
N PHE A 313 -13.98 1.27 -21.56
CA PHE A 313 -13.30 0.86 -22.78
C PHE A 313 -12.68 -0.52 -22.58
N ILE A 314 -13.17 -1.50 -23.35
CA ILE A 314 -12.68 -2.89 -23.31
C ILE A 314 -12.20 -3.28 -24.70
N GLU A 315 -10.94 -3.71 -24.81
CA GLU A 315 -10.31 -4.06 -26.08
C GLU A 315 -9.49 -5.35 -25.93
N ASN A 316 -9.54 -6.24 -26.93
CA ASN A 316 -8.71 -7.47 -26.99
C ASN A 316 -8.69 -8.27 -25.68
N THR A 317 -9.85 -8.40 -25.03
CA THR A 317 -9.98 -8.97 -23.69
C THR A 317 -10.90 -10.18 -23.71
N GLU A 318 -10.51 -11.25 -23.02
CA GLU A 318 -11.29 -12.49 -22.91
C GLU A 318 -11.99 -12.57 -21.56
N PHE A 319 -13.27 -12.92 -21.59
CA PHE A 319 -14.10 -13.24 -20.44
C PHE A 319 -14.63 -14.67 -20.60
N LYS A 320 -14.34 -15.56 -19.64
CA LYS A 320 -14.72 -16.97 -19.71
C LYS A 320 -15.11 -17.50 -18.34
N ASP A 321 -16.07 -18.44 -18.31
CA ASP A 321 -16.49 -19.15 -17.10
C ASP A 321 -16.92 -18.16 -15.99
N ILE A 322 -17.99 -17.40 -16.26
CA ILE A 322 -18.54 -16.36 -15.39
C ILE A 322 -19.88 -16.84 -14.85
N THR A 323 -19.99 -16.99 -13.53
CA THR A 323 -21.15 -17.63 -12.87
C THR A 323 -21.67 -16.84 -11.68
#